data_AF-A0A7K2WNQ9-F1
#
_entry.id   AF-A0A7K2WNQ9-F1
#
_cell.length_a   1.000
_cell.length_b   1.000
_cell.length_c   1.000
_cell.angle_alpha   90.00
_cell.angle_beta   90.00
_cell.angle_gamma   90.00
#
_symmetry.space_group_name_H-M   'P 1'
#
loop_
_entity.id
_entity.type
_entity.pdbx_description
1 polymer ?
#
loop_
_entity_poly.entity_id
_entity_poly.type
_entity_poly.pdbx_seq_one_letter_code
_entity_poly.pdbx_strand_id
1 'polypeptide(L)'
;MSNSAGYEWSYVDIEAERRRELRAQFAQETARSRHLRGQAKALRRAYRTARVDVHVVTVSASADSTELSMALDSARRINQQAEAELSQAAAAVWTLPPAGSEDGRGDGSEDGRGEGREDGR
;
A
#
# COMPACT_ATOMS: atom_id res chain seq x y z
N MET A 1 -51.05 12.09 -34.77
CA MET A 1 -50.51 12.10 -33.39
C MET A 1 -49.36 11.11 -33.34
N SER A 2 -48.11 11.58 -33.31
CA SER A 2 -46.94 10.79 -32.90
C SER A 2 -45.97 11.73 -32.22
N ASN A 3 -45.87 11.57 -30.90
CA ASN A 3 -45.15 12.43 -29.98
C ASN A 3 -43.69 11.95 -29.91
N SER A 4 -42.81 12.45 -30.78
CA SER A 4 -41.36 12.22 -30.65
C SER A 4 -40.79 13.21 -29.63
N ALA A 5 -41.13 13.01 -28.35
CA ALA A 5 -40.44 13.65 -27.24
C ALA A 5 -39.06 13.00 -27.09
N GLY A 6 -38.18 13.23 -28.06
CA GLY A 6 -36.76 12.94 -27.92
C GLY A 6 -36.23 13.91 -26.88
N TYR A 7 -35.85 13.39 -25.71
CA TYR A 7 -35.18 14.14 -24.66
C TYR A 7 -33.88 14.70 -25.22
N GLU A 8 -33.88 15.94 -25.67
CA GLU A 8 -32.69 16.71 -25.99
C GLU A 8 -32.06 17.11 -24.64
N TRP A 9 -31.16 16.27 -24.12
CA TRP A 9 -30.41 16.58 -22.92
C TRP A 9 -29.60 17.85 -23.18
N SER A 10 -29.80 18.87 -22.33
CA SER A 10 -29.03 20.09 -22.46
C SER A 10 -27.56 19.80 -22.13
N TYR A 11 -26.63 20.60 -22.68
CA TYR A 11 -25.20 20.51 -22.32
C TYR A 11 -24.97 20.56 -20.80
N VAL A 12 -25.80 21.31 -20.08
CA VAL A 12 -25.76 21.42 -18.61
C VAL A 12 -26.12 20.10 -17.93
N ASP A 13 -27.11 19.36 -18.46
CA ASP A 13 -27.51 18.06 -17.92
C ASP A 13 -26.42 17.00 -18.17
N ILE A 14 -25.80 17.01 -19.35
CA ILE A 14 -24.67 16.13 -19.68
C ILE A 14 -23.48 16.41 -18.75
N GLU A 15 -23.15 17.68 -18.54
CA GLU A 15 -22.05 18.08 -17.67
C GLU A 15 -22.33 17.81 -16.18
N ALA A 16 -23.60 17.89 -15.76
CA ALA A 16 -24.01 17.48 -14.41
C ALA A 16 -23.85 15.97 -14.21
N GLU A 17 -24.29 15.15 -15.17
CA GLU A 17 -24.16 13.69 -15.06
C GLU A 17 -22.69 13.27 -15.11
N ARG A 18 -21.88 13.87 -16.00
CA ARG A 18 -20.43 13.62 -16.05
C ARG A 18 -19.74 13.91 -14.72
N ARG A 19 -20.06 15.04 -14.08
CA ARG A 19 -19.52 15.36 -12.75
C ARG A 19 -19.99 14.37 -11.68
N ARG A 20 -21.23 13.90 -11.75
CA ARG A 20 -21.77 12.88 -10.84
C ARG A 20 -21.01 11.57 -10.96
N GLU A 21 -20.76 11.09 -12.19
CA GLU A 21 -19.96 9.90 -12.45
C GLU A 21 -18.52 10.03 -11.95
N LEU A 22 -17.85 11.14 -12.26
CA LEU A 22 -16.49 11.39 -11.80
C LEU A 22 -16.40 11.42 -10.27
N ARG A 23 -17.39 12.02 -9.58
CA ARG A 23 -17.45 12.00 -8.12
C ARG A 23 -17.68 10.62 -7.54
N ALA A 24 -18.51 9.80 -8.18
CA ALA A 24 -18.70 8.41 -7.77
C ALA A 24 -17.38 7.62 -7.87
N GLN A 25 -16.64 7.78 -8.97
CA GLN A 25 -15.32 7.17 -9.13
C GLN A 25 -14.31 7.71 -8.10
N PHE A 26 -14.31 9.02 -7.85
CA PHE A 26 -13.43 9.62 -6.85
C PHE A 26 -13.73 9.13 -5.42
N ALA A 27 -15.00 8.91 -5.09
CA ALA A 27 -15.41 8.33 -3.81
C ALA A 27 -14.89 6.88 -3.65
N GLN A 28 -14.89 6.09 -4.73
CA GLN A 28 -14.31 4.75 -4.75
C GLN A 28 -12.79 4.79 -4.49
N GLU A 29 -12.06 5.66 -5.18
CA GLU A 29 -10.61 5.80 -4.95
C GLU A 29 -10.30 6.32 -3.54
N THR A 30 -11.13 7.19 -2.98
CA THR A 30 -11.01 7.64 -1.59
C THR A 30 -11.22 6.47 -0.61
N ALA A 31 -12.21 5.61 -0.85
CA ALA A 31 -12.43 4.42 -0.05
C ALA A 31 -11.23 3.45 -0.14
N ARG A 32 -10.64 3.30 -1.33
CA ARG A 32 -9.42 2.52 -1.55
C ARG A 32 -8.23 3.08 -0.77
N SER A 33 -7.97 4.39 -0.82
CA SER A 33 -6.90 5.01 -0.02
C SER A 33 -7.07 4.74 1.48
N ARG A 34 -8.31 4.79 1.99
CA ARG A 34 -8.62 4.46 3.39
C ARG A 34 -8.34 2.99 3.71
N HIS A 35 -8.67 2.07 2.81
CA HIS A 35 -8.36 0.66 2.96
C HIS A 35 -6.84 0.41 3.02
N LEU A 36 -6.08 0.97 2.07
CA LEU A 36 -4.62 0.87 2.03
C LEU A 36 -3.98 1.45 3.30
N ARG A 37 -4.48 2.58 3.79
CA ARG A 37 -4.03 3.15 5.06
C ARG A 37 -4.27 2.21 6.25
N GLY A 38 -5.39 1.49 6.24
CA GLY A 38 -5.69 0.43 7.21
C GLY A 38 -4.68 -0.72 7.14
N GLN A 39 -4.37 -1.20 5.94
CA GLN A 39 -3.35 -2.24 5.72
C GLN A 39 -1.95 -1.77 6.16
N ALA A 40 -1.54 -0.56 5.77
CA ALA A 40 -0.27 0.04 6.18
C ALA A 40 -0.14 0.13 7.71
N LYS A 41 -1.23 0.51 8.39
CA LYS A 41 -1.28 0.55 9.86
C LYS A 41 -1.17 -0.84 10.48
N ALA A 42 -1.84 -1.84 9.91
CA ALA A 42 -1.76 -3.23 10.37
C ALA A 42 -0.33 -3.77 10.19
N LEU A 43 0.28 -3.53 9.03
CA LEU A 43 1.65 -3.93 8.71
C LEU A 43 2.65 -3.28 9.68
N ARG A 44 2.54 -1.97 9.92
CA ARG A 44 3.35 -1.24 10.93
C ARG A 44 3.20 -1.82 12.34
N ARG A 45 2.00 -2.27 12.72
CA ARG A 45 1.73 -2.83 14.05
C ARG A 45 2.35 -4.22 14.22
N ALA A 46 2.27 -5.05 13.18
CA ALA A 46 2.87 -6.39 13.19
C ALA A 46 4.40 -6.34 13.00
N TYR A 47 4.87 -5.44 12.13
CA TYR A 47 6.26 -5.31 11.71
C TYR A 47 6.68 -3.84 11.80
N ARG A 48 7.27 -3.49 12.95
CA ARG A 48 7.59 -2.11 13.36
C ARG A 48 8.53 -1.37 12.38
N THR A 49 9.20 -2.09 11.50
CA THR A 49 10.13 -1.55 10.48
C THR A 49 9.44 -1.13 9.17
N ALA A 50 8.20 -1.55 8.91
CA ALA A 50 7.50 -1.20 7.68
C ALA A 50 7.08 0.28 7.67
N ARG A 51 7.63 1.08 6.76
CA ARG A 51 7.33 2.53 6.62
C ARG A 51 6.60 2.83 5.31
N VAL A 52 5.32 2.45 5.22
CA VAL A 52 4.48 2.77 4.06
C VAL A 52 3.51 3.90 4.38
N ASP A 53 3.59 5.04 3.69
CA ASP A 53 2.67 6.17 3.86
C ASP A 53 1.61 6.19 2.76
N VAL A 54 0.37 6.55 3.11
CA VAL A 54 -0.76 6.53 2.17
C VAL A 54 -1.44 7.89 2.19
N HIS A 55 -1.26 8.65 1.12
CA HIS A 55 -1.86 9.96 0.93
C HIS A 55 -3.30 9.87 0.44
N VAL A 56 -4.10 10.88 0.77
CA VAL A 56 -5.51 11.01 0.35
C VAL A 56 -5.65 12.31 -0.42
N VAL A 57 -6.16 12.21 -1.65
CA VAL A 57 -6.52 13.38 -2.46
C VAL A 57 -7.89 13.88 -2.00
N THR A 58 -8.05 15.20 -1.92
CA THR A 58 -9.35 15.83 -1.61
C THR A 58 -9.70 16.80 -2.71
N VAL A 59 -10.99 16.94 -2.99
CA VAL A 59 -11.52 17.82 -4.04
C VAL A 59 -12.66 18.64 -3.46
N SER A 60 -12.78 19.90 -3.90
CA SER A 60 -13.85 20.79 -3.47
C SER A 60 -15.23 20.32 -3.98
N ALA A 61 -16.28 20.65 -3.22
CA ALA A 61 -17.65 20.34 -3.64
C ALA A 61 -18.11 21.15 -4.87
N SER A 62 -17.38 22.20 -5.25
CA SER A 62 -17.64 23.04 -6.42
C SER A 62 -16.79 22.67 -7.64
N ALA A 63 -15.90 21.69 -7.52
CA ALA A 63 -14.99 21.33 -8.61
C ALA A 63 -15.72 20.95 -9.89
N ASP A 64 -15.20 21.44 -11.02
CA ASP A 64 -15.68 21.11 -12.35
C ASP A 64 -15.22 19.72 -12.81
N SER A 65 -15.67 19.26 -13.97
CA SER A 65 -15.31 17.93 -14.48
C SER A 65 -13.82 17.78 -14.81
N THR A 66 -13.14 18.86 -15.18
CA THR A 66 -11.70 18.84 -15.50
C THR A 66 -10.89 18.68 -14.22
N GLU A 67 -11.18 19.50 -13.20
CA GLU A 67 -10.59 19.38 -11.87
C GLU A 67 -10.86 18.01 -11.25
N LEU A 68 -12.09 17.49 -11.37
CA LEU A 68 -12.44 16.14 -10.90
C LEU A 68 -11.69 15.04 -11.64
N SER A 69 -11.51 15.16 -12.95
CA SER A 69 -10.76 14.19 -13.76
C SER A 69 -9.28 14.17 -13.36
N MET A 70 -8.66 15.34 -13.25
CA MET A 70 -7.26 15.46 -12.83
C MET A 70 -7.04 14.91 -11.42
N ALA A 71 -7.96 15.21 -10.49
CA ALA A 71 -7.89 14.70 -9.14
C ALA A 71 -8.09 13.18 -9.08
N LEU A 72 -8.97 12.62 -9.90
CA LEU A 72 -9.18 11.18 -10.01
C LEU A 72 -7.94 10.48 -10.54
N ASP A 73 -7.30 11.01 -11.58
CA ASP A 73 -6.05 10.47 -12.12
C ASP A 73 -4.92 10.53 -11.10
N SER A 74 -4.83 11.63 -10.35
CA SER A 74 -3.88 11.77 -9.24
C SER A 74 -4.14 10.74 -8.13
N ALA A 75 -5.40 10.58 -7.71
CA ALA A 75 -5.80 9.62 -6.68
C ALA A 75 -5.48 8.18 -7.10
N ARG A 76 -5.74 7.82 -8.37
CA ARG A 76 -5.40 6.50 -8.93
C ARG A 76 -3.90 6.24 -8.88
N ARG A 77 -3.07 7.20 -9.31
CA ARG A 77 -1.61 7.05 -9.28
C ARG A 77 -1.09 6.87 -7.86
N ILE A 78 -1.59 7.67 -6.91
CA ILE A 78 -1.21 7.56 -5.50
C ILE A 78 -1.61 6.21 -4.92
N ASN A 79 -2.82 5.73 -5.21
CA ASN A 79 -3.28 4.43 -4.73
C ASN A 79 -2.46 3.27 -5.31
N GLN A 80 -2.13 3.31 -6.61
CA GLN A 80 -1.27 2.32 -7.26
C GLN A 80 0.14 2.29 -6.65
N GLN A 81 0.73 3.46 -6.40
CA GLN A 81 2.03 3.58 -5.76
C GLN A 81 2.00 3.01 -4.34
N ALA A 82 1.00 3.38 -3.54
CA ALA A 82 0.83 2.88 -2.18
C ALA A 82 0.64 1.36 -2.13
N GLU A 83 -0.08 0.79 -3.09
CA GLU A 83 -0.19 -0.67 -3.23
C GLU A 83 1.14 -1.33 -3.53
N ALA A 84 1.90 -0.80 -4.49
CA ALA A 84 3.22 -1.34 -4.83
C ALA A 84 4.17 -1.29 -3.62
N GLU A 85 4.18 -0.18 -2.88
CA GLU A 85 4.96 -0.04 -1.65
C GLU A 85 4.51 -1.00 -0.55
N LEU A 86 3.19 -1.20 -0.38
CA LEU A 86 2.65 -2.18 0.57
C LEU A 86 3.05 -3.60 0.20
N SER A 87 2.95 -3.97 -1.09
CA SER A 87 3.36 -5.28 -1.57
C SER A 87 4.86 -5.51 -1.37
N GLN A 88 5.69 -4.51 -1.67
CA GLN A 88 7.13 -4.58 -1.44
C GLN A 88 7.49 -4.70 0.05
N ALA A 89 6.86 -3.90 0.91
CA ALA A 89 7.09 -3.94 2.35
C ALA A 89 6.63 -5.28 2.96
N ALA A 90 5.49 -5.82 2.50
CA ALA A 90 5.04 -7.14 2.90
C ALA A 90 6.02 -8.23 2.46
N ALA A 91 6.51 -8.19 1.22
CA ALA A 91 7.50 -9.15 0.73
C ALA A 91 8.81 -9.07 1.53
N ALA A 92 9.31 -7.86 1.80
CA ALA A 92 10.53 -7.63 2.57
C ALA A 92 10.45 -8.26 3.97
N VAL A 93 9.30 -8.14 4.63
CA VAL A 93 9.03 -8.77 5.93
C VAL A 93 9.13 -10.29 5.87
N TRP A 94 8.60 -10.93 4.82
CA TRP A 94 8.64 -12.39 4.66
C TRP A 94 10.01 -12.91 4.23
N THR A 95 10.82 -12.07 3.56
CA THR A 95 12.19 -12.43 3.14
C THR A 95 13.25 -12.14 4.20
N LEU A 96 12.92 -11.38 5.25
CA LEU A 96 13.83 -11.16 6.36
C LEU A 96 14.03 -12.51 7.09
N PRO A 97 15.27 -13.04 7.17
CA PRO A 97 15.52 -14.18 8.05
C PRO A 97 15.07 -13.80 9.46
N PRO A 98 14.46 -14.73 10.22
CA PRO A 98 14.05 -14.43 11.59
C PRO A 98 15.26 -13.87 12.33
N ALA A 99 15.17 -12.63 12.81
CA ALA A 99 16.19 -12.03 13.65
C ALA A 99 16.29 -12.89 14.93
N GLY A 100 17.18 -13.88 14.92
CA GLY A 100 17.24 -14.90 15.95
C GLY A 100 18.00 -16.19 15.62
N SER A 101 18.90 -16.20 14.64
CA SER A 101 20.00 -17.18 14.60
C SER A 101 21.33 -16.46 14.47
N GLU A 102 21.64 -15.63 15.46
CA GLU A 102 23.03 -15.57 15.95
C GLU A 102 23.35 -16.96 16.54
N ASP A 103 23.61 -17.94 15.68
CA ASP A 103 24.34 -19.15 16.06
C ASP A 103 25.79 -18.73 16.32
N GLY A 104 25.99 -18.09 17.46
CA GLY A 104 27.28 -17.88 18.11
C GLY A 104 27.86 -19.20 18.60
N ARG A 105 28.09 -20.14 17.69
CA ARG A 105 29.07 -21.22 17.87
C ARG A 105 29.90 -21.29 16.61
N GLY A 106 30.85 -20.37 16.53
CA GLY A 106 32.08 -20.62 15.81
C GLY A 106 32.61 -21.99 16.24
N ASP A 107 32.72 -22.87 15.25
CA ASP A 107 34.00 -23.46 14.89
C ASP A 107 35.07 -23.35 15.98
N GLY A 108 35.12 -24.37 16.82
CA GLY A 108 36.32 -24.78 17.52
C GLY A 108 36.65 -26.19 17.08
N SER A 109 37.03 -26.33 15.80
CA SER A 109 37.62 -27.56 15.29
C SER A 109 38.93 -27.90 16.03
N GLU A 110 39.13 -29.20 16.21
CA GLU A 110 40.38 -29.94 16.43
C GLU A 110 41.02 -30.01 17.83
N ASP A 111 40.75 -31.13 18.49
CA ASP A 111 41.71 -32.24 18.68
C ASP A 111 43.20 -31.89 18.75
N GLY A 112 43.81 -32.17 19.92
CA GLY A 112 45.27 -32.17 20.00
C GLY A 112 45.87 -32.44 21.37
N ARG A 113 46.02 -33.73 21.70
CA ARG A 113 47.14 -34.36 22.44
C ARG A 113 47.51 -33.85 23.85
N GLY A 114 47.54 -34.79 24.79
CA GLY A 114 48.33 -34.67 26.02
C GLY A 114 48.06 -35.76 27.04
N GLU A 115 48.39 -37.02 26.73
CA GLU A 115 48.58 -38.04 27.75
C GLU A 115 49.69 -37.59 28.71
N GLY A 116 49.35 -37.50 30.00
CA GLY A 116 50.29 -37.21 31.09
C GLY A 116 50.10 -38.25 32.19
N ARG A 117 50.56 -39.47 31.92
CA ARG A 117 50.75 -40.52 32.91
C ARG A 117 52.17 -40.36 33.45
N GLU A 118 52.35 -39.83 34.64
CA GLU A 118 53.61 -39.97 35.37
C GLU A 118 53.36 -40.26 36.86
N ASP A 119 53.93 -41.38 37.27
CA ASP A 119 53.98 -41.96 38.60
C ASP A 119 54.94 -41.21 39.54
N GLY A 120 54.72 -41.35 40.85
CA GLY A 120 55.70 -41.09 41.92
C GLY A 120 55.37 -39.87 42.77
N ARG A 121 55.24 -39.97 44.09
CA ARG A 121 56.06 -40.73 45.05
C ARG A 121 55.29 -41.01 46.34
#